data_AF-A0A448MRC4-F1
#
_entry.id   AF-A0A448MRC4-F1
#
_cell.length_a   1.000
_cell.length_b   1.000
_cell.length_c   1.000
_cell.angle_alpha   90.00
_cell.angle_beta   90.00
_cell.angle_gamma   90.00
#
_symmetry.space_group_name_H-M   'P 1'
#
loop_
_entity.id
_entity.type
_entity.pdbx_description
1 polymer ?
#
loop_
_entity_poly.entity_id
_entity_poly.type
_entity_poly.pdbx_seq_one_letter_code
_entity_poly.pdbx_strand_id
1 'polypeptide(L)'
;MAEKLCTQDLHSFYADVMQADQSQLYQWLAPIIEQNYEAYAANELELENPDYWLFYSMEAMDISLEKLDAGLVCFYLFNIVRIKKGEGIYQEAGIPHAYLRGQNIELMACSDNVIRGGLTPKYVDIPELLKVVDCREVEPQIIPAAPHDVRVFTYSTPAKDFALQIFNMNVVKRIVSKFRAQGF
;
A
#
# COMPACT_ATOMS: atom_id res chain seq x y z
N MET A 1 7.05 -1.31 -23.84
CA MET A 1 5.99 -0.90 -22.90
C MET A 1 6.26 0.48 -22.32
N ALA A 2 7.42 0.72 -21.68
CA ALA A 2 7.76 2.02 -21.10
C ALA A 2 7.67 3.21 -22.08
N GLU A 3 8.01 3.03 -23.37
CA GLU A 3 7.87 4.07 -24.39
C GLU A 3 6.45 4.62 -24.55
N LYS A 4 5.43 3.82 -24.24
CA LYS A 4 4.03 4.28 -24.29
C LYS A 4 3.75 5.36 -23.25
N LEU A 5 4.38 5.32 -22.07
CA LEU A 5 4.21 6.37 -21.04
C LEU A 5 4.70 7.75 -21.51
N CYS A 6 5.55 7.80 -22.53
CA CYS A 6 6.00 9.05 -23.14
C CYS A 6 4.98 9.62 -24.15
N THR A 7 4.06 8.80 -24.65
CA THR A 7 3.16 9.15 -25.76
C THR A 7 1.68 9.08 -25.41
N GLN A 8 1.32 8.46 -24.28
CA GLN A 8 -0.05 8.39 -23.77
C GLN A 8 -0.11 8.79 -22.30
N ASP A 9 -1.28 9.27 -21.87
CA ASP A 9 -1.52 9.61 -20.47
C ASP A 9 -1.59 8.36 -19.57
N LEU A 10 -1.44 8.54 -18.26
CA LEU A 10 -1.37 7.44 -17.31
C LEU A 10 -2.67 6.62 -17.22
N HIS A 11 -3.83 7.25 -17.45
CA HIS A 11 -5.12 6.55 -17.44
C HIS A 11 -5.23 5.59 -18.62
N SER A 12 -4.91 6.08 -19.83
CA SER A 12 -4.85 5.25 -21.05
C SER A 12 -3.84 4.10 -20.90
N PHE A 13 -2.67 4.37 -20.29
CA PHE A 13 -1.70 3.31 -20.01
C PHE A 13 -2.20 2.29 -19.00
N TYR A 14 -2.85 2.73 -17.93
CA TYR A 14 -3.42 1.81 -16.95
C TYR A 14 -4.55 0.96 -17.56
N ALA A 15 -5.35 1.54 -18.47
CA ALA A 15 -6.36 0.80 -19.22
C ALA A 15 -5.74 -0.32 -20.09
N ASP A 16 -4.65 -0.03 -20.81
CA ASP A 16 -3.90 -1.03 -21.58
C ASP A 16 -3.44 -2.20 -20.70
N VAL A 17 -2.97 -1.91 -19.48
CA VAL A 17 -2.51 -2.93 -18.52
C VAL A 17 -3.67 -3.79 -18.05
N MET A 18 -4.76 -3.17 -17.60
CA MET A 18 -5.90 -3.90 -17.03
C MET A 18 -6.66 -4.74 -18.07
N GLN A 19 -6.58 -4.38 -19.35
CA GLN A 19 -7.21 -5.09 -20.47
C GLN A 19 -6.27 -6.08 -21.18
N ALA A 20 -5.02 -6.17 -20.73
CA ALA A 20 -4.02 -7.02 -21.37
C ALA A 20 -4.43 -8.50 -21.34
N ASP A 21 -4.26 -9.17 -22.49
CA ASP A 21 -4.44 -10.61 -22.55
C ASP A 21 -3.23 -11.36 -21.95
N GLN A 22 -3.35 -12.67 -21.79
CA GLN A 22 -2.29 -13.50 -21.22
C GLN A 22 -1.00 -13.49 -22.04
N SER A 23 -1.08 -13.34 -23.37
CA SER A 23 0.10 -13.26 -24.23
C SER A 23 0.85 -11.96 -24.01
N GLN A 24 0.13 -10.84 -23.86
CA GLN A 24 0.70 -9.54 -23.56
C GLN A 24 1.34 -9.50 -22.17
N LEU A 25 0.63 -9.98 -21.16
CA LEU A 25 1.16 -10.07 -19.78
C LEU A 25 2.42 -10.95 -19.73
N TYR A 26 2.40 -12.11 -20.40
CA TYR A 26 3.57 -12.98 -20.49
C TYR A 26 4.75 -12.27 -21.16
N GLN A 27 4.52 -11.60 -22.29
CA GLN A 27 5.57 -10.86 -22.99
C GLN A 27 6.22 -9.77 -22.12
N TRP A 28 5.46 -9.14 -21.22
CA TRP A 28 5.98 -8.09 -20.35
C TRP A 28 6.67 -8.63 -19.10
N LEU A 29 6.11 -9.65 -18.46
CA LEU A 29 6.56 -10.13 -17.15
C LEU A 29 7.58 -11.26 -17.25
N ALA A 30 7.49 -12.16 -18.24
CA ALA A 30 8.39 -13.31 -18.34
C ALA A 30 9.88 -12.92 -18.37
N PRO A 31 10.33 -11.90 -19.13
CA PRO A 31 11.73 -11.51 -19.11
C PRO A 31 12.23 -11.06 -17.73
N ILE A 32 11.40 -10.35 -16.97
CA ILE A 32 11.72 -9.88 -15.62
C ILE A 32 11.79 -11.06 -14.66
N ILE A 33 10.83 -11.98 -14.75
CA ILE A 33 10.75 -13.20 -13.95
C ILE A 33 11.97 -14.09 -14.21
N GLU A 34 12.29 -14.37 -15.46
CA GLU A 34 13.42 -15.23 -15.83
C GLU A 34 14.76 -14.62 -15.41
N GLN A 35 14.92 -13.30 -15.58
CA GLN A 35 16.17 -12.62 -15.24
C GLN A 35 16.43 -12.56 -13.72
N ASN A 36 15.38 -12.38 -12.91
CA ASN A 36 15.52 -12.07 -11.48
C ASN A 36 15.17 -13.23 -10.54
N TYR A 37 14.77 -14.40 -11.07
CA TYR A 37 14.36 -15.54 -10.27
C TYR A 37 15.43 -15.99 -9.27
N GLU A 38 16.68 -16.16 -9.73
CA GLU A 38 17.79 -16.61 -8.88
C GLU A 38 18.08 -15.62 -7.73
N ALA A 39 18.05 -14.32 -8.03
CA ALA A 39 18.25 -13.27 -7.03
C ALA A 39 17.11 -13.26 -5.98
N TYR A 40 15.87 -13.47 -6.41
CA TYR A 40 14.74 -13.62 -5.48
C TYR A 40 14.90 -14.87 -4.61
N ALA A 41 15.20 -16.03 -5.21
CA ALA A 41 15.38 -17.30 -4.50
C ALA A 41 16.54 -17.25 -3.48
N ALA A 42 17.59 -16.48 -3.79
CA ALA A 42 18.71 -16.22 -2.90
C ALA A 42 18.44 -15.16 -1.80
N ASN A 43 17.25 -14.53 -1.79
CA ASN A 43 16.88 -13.41 -0.91
C ASN A 43 17.77 -12.16 -1.09
N GLU A 44 18.18 -11.89 -2.33
CA GLU A 44 19.07 -10.77 -2.67
C GLU A 44 18.30 -9.51 -3.13
N LEU A 45 16.99 -9.63 -3.40
CA LEU A 45 16.16 -8.48 -3.77
C LEU A 45 15.72 -7.66 -2.54
N GLU A 46 15.94 -6.35 -2.62
CA GLU A 46 15.52 -5.39 -1.58
C GLU A 46 14.00 -5.20 -1.57
N LEU A 47 13.44 -4.75 -0.44
CA LEU A 47 11.99 -4.54 -0.28
C LEU A 47 11.47 -3.34 -1.06
N GLU A 48 12.35 -2.45 -1.47
CA GLU A 48 12.07 -1.30 -2.30
C GLU A 48 12.07 -1.67 -3.81
N ASN A 49 12.58 -2.86 -4.15
CA ASN A 49 12.59 -3.35 -5.53
C ASN A 49 11.20 -3.93 -5.90
N PRO A 50 10.55 -3.48 -6.99
CA PRO A 50 9.28 -4.04 -7.44
C PRO A 50 9.34 -5.53 -7.80
N ASP A 51 10.48 -6.03 -8.27
CA ASP A 51 10.66 -7.43 -8.63
C ASP A 51 10.48 -8.34 -7.40
N TYR A 52 10.89 -7.89 -6.21
CA TYR A 52 10.64 -8.62 -4.97
C TYR A 52 9.14 -8.86 -4.75
N TRP A 53 8.32 -7.82 -4.95
CA TRP A 53 6.88 -7.90 -4.72
C TRP A 53 6.15 -8.66 -5.83
N LEU A 54 6.66 -8.59 -7.06
CA LEU A 54 6.21 -9.46 -8.15
C LEU A 54 6.28 -10.93 -7.73
N PHE A 55 7.47 -11.40 -7.35
CA PHE A 55 7.67 -12.80 -6.94
C PHE A 55 6.91 -13.14 -5.66
N TYR A 56 6.99 -12.27 -4.64
CA TYR A 56 6.29 -12.48 -3.38
C TYR A 56 4.78 -12.67 -3.59
N SER A 57 4.16 -11.83 -4.42
CA SER A 57 2.73 -11.97 -4.74
C SER A 57 2.44 -13.19 -5.58
N MET A 58 3.31 -13.56 -6.52
CA MET A 58 3.14 -14.81 -7.28
C MET A 58 3.14 -16.04 -6.36
N GLU A 59 4.08 -16.13 -5.41
CA GLU A 59 4.14 -17.23 -4.45
C GLU A 59 2.97 -17.19 -3.46
N ALA A 60 2.69 -16.04 -2.86
CA ALA A 60 1.65 -15.90 -1.83
C ALA A 60 0.24 -16.15 -2.37
N MET A 61 0.03 -15.95 -3.68
CA MET A 61 -1.27 -16.07 -4.34
C MET A 61 -1.36 -17.24 -5.33
N ASP A 62 -0.31 -18.06 -5.44
CA ASP A 62 -0.23 -19.20 -6.38
C ASP A 62 -0.49 -18.78 -7.84
N ILE A 63 0.12 -17.67 -8.27
CA ILE A 63 0.01 -17.16 -9.64
C ILE A 63 1.09 -17.81 -10.50
N SER A 64 0.67 -18.52 -11.55
CA SER A 64 1.58 -19.19 -12.49
C SER A 64 1.80 -18.37 -13.77
N LEU A 65 2.87 -18.68 -14.50
CA LEU A 65 3.16 -18.08 -15.81
C LEU A 65 2.07 -18.34 -16.88
N GLU A 66 1.27 -19.40 -16.70
CA GLU A 66 0.16 -19.74 -17.61
C GLU A 66 -1.09 -18.89 -17.34
N LYS A 67 -1.17 -18.25 -16.17
CA LYS A 67 -2.33 -17.47 -15.74
C LYS A 67 -1.89 -16.27 -14.89
N LEU A 68 -1.26 -15.31 -15.55
CA LEU A 68 -0.79 -14.07 -14.95
C LEU A 68 -1.95 -13.12 -14.62
N ASP A 69 -1.80 -12.36 -13.53
CA ASP A 69 -2.72 -11.30 -13.10
C ASP A 69 -2.17 -9.93 -13.53
N ALA A 70 -2.99 -9.07 -14.12
CA ALA A 70 -2.59 -7.73 -14.55
C ALA A 70 -2.10 -6.84 -13.40
N GLY A 71 -2.55 -7.10 -12.17
CA GLY A 71 -2.09 -6.44 -10.95
C GLY A 71 -0.59 -6.60 -10.69
N LEU A 72 0.06 -7.64 -11.22
CA LEU A 72 1.52 -7.83 -11.13
C LEU A 72 2.29 -6.68 -11.81
N VAL A 73 1.76 -6.14 -12.90
CA VAL A 73 2.35 -4.99 -13.60
C VAL A 73 2.27 -3.72 -12.74
N CYS A 74 1.31 -3.64 -11.82
CA CYS A 74 1.09 -2.44 -11.01
C CYS A 74 2.23 -2.15 -10.02
N PHE A 75 3.10 -3.12 -9.70
CA PHE A 75 4.31 -2.87 -8.89
C PHE A 75 5.28 -1.89 -9.56
N TYR A 76 5.23 -1.78 -10.89
CA TYR A 76 6.06 -0.86 -11.67
C TYR A 76 5.37 0.50 -11.94
N LEU A 77 4.13 0.66 -11.48
CA LEU A 77 3.33 1.87 -11.67
C LEU A 77 3.00 2.57 -10.35
N PHE A 78 2.80 1.80 -9.28
CA PHE A 78 2.38 2.32 -7.98
C PHE A 78 3.58 2.46 -7.05
N ASN A 79 3.44 3.38 -6.09
CA ASN A 79 4.45 3.57 -5.06
C ASN A 79 4.51 2.35 -4.11
N ILE A 80 5.70 1.77 -3.94
CA ILE A 80 5.97 0.78 -2.89
C ILE A 80 6.30 1.53 -1.60
N VAL A 81 5.39 1.50 -0.64
CA VAL A 81 5.50 2.28 0.59
C VAL A 81 5.69 1.38 1.80
N ARG A 82 6.78 1.59 2.52
CA ARG A 82 7.05 0.91 3.80
C ARG A 82 6.69 1.81 4.97
N ILE A 83 5.57 1.51 5.63
CA ILE A 83 5.15 2.16 6.88
C ILE A 83 5.78 1.46 8.07
N LYS A 84 6.46 2.21 8.94
CA LYS A 84 7.06 1.69 10.17
C LYS A 84 6.03 1.65 11.29
N LYS A 85 6.33 0.88 12.34
CA LYS A 85 5.46 0.80 13.52
C LYS A 85 5.20 2.18 14.10
N GLY A 86 3.91 2.53 14.20
CA GLY A 86 3.45 3.80 14.74
C GLY A 86 3.30 4.91 13.70
N GLU A 87 3.84 4.77 12.49
CA GLU A 87 3.52 5.67 11.38
C GLU A 87 2.12 5.35 10.82
N GLY A 88 1.55 6.29 10.10
CA GLY A 88 0.27 6.14 9.41
C GLY A 88 0.34 6.63 7.98
N ILE A 89 -0.67 6.30 7.19
CA ILE A 89 -0.85 6.81 5.83
C ILE A 89 -2.36 6.89 5.55
N TYR A 90 -2.78 7.91 4.80
CA TYR A 90 -4.18 8.09 4.41
C TYR A 90 -4.37 7.75 2.93
N GLN A 91 -5.45 7.03 2.62
CA GLN A 91 -5.80 6.63 1.25
C GLN A 91 -7.07 7.39 0.84
N GLU A 92 -6.96 8.19 -0.21
CA GLU A 92 -8.11 8.89 -0.79
C GLU A 92 -8.96 7.96 -1.65
N ALA A 93 -10.24 8.33 -1.81
CA ALA A 93 -11.13 7.63 -2.73
C ALA A 93 -10.62 7.72 -4.18
N GLY A 94 -10.76 6.64 -4.94
CA GLY A 94 -10.32 6.58 -6.34
C GLY A 94 -8.83 6.28 -6.53
N ILE A 95 -8.01 6.31 -5.47
CA ILE A 95 -6.59 5.96 -5.53
C ILE A 95 -6.41 4.46 -5.27
N PRO A 96 -5.95 3.67 -6.26
CA PRO A 96 -5.69 2.25 -6.07
C PRO A 96 -4.60 2.02 -5.02
N HIS A 97 -4.78 1.02 -4.17
CA HIS A 97 -3.80 0.61 -3.18
C HIS A 97 -3.97 -0.86 -2.82
N ALA A 98 -2.90 -1.47 -2.30
CA ALA A 98 -2.90 -2.83 -1.81
C ALA A 98 -2.01 -2.96 -0.58
N TYR A 99 -2.47 -3.70 0.43
CA TYR A 99 -1.66 -4.06 1.59
C TYR A 99 -0.93 -5.38 1.30
N LEU A 100 0.40 -5.33 1.21
CA LEU A 100 1.21 -6.46 0.75
C LEU A 100 1.66 -7.38 1.89
N ARG A 101 2.22 -6.80 2.97
CA ARG A 101 2.76 -7.56 4.10
C ARG A 101 2.83 -6.74 5.37
N GLY A 102 2.42 -7.34 6.49
CA GLY A 102 2.57 -6.77 7.83
C GLY A 102 1.28 -6.85 8.65
N GLN A 103 1.20 -6.01 9.67
CA GLN A 103 0.01 -5.83 10.50
C GLN A 103 -0.21 -4.33 10.72
N ASN A 104 -1.42 -3.86 10.47
CA ASN A 104 -1.83 -2.48 10.65
C ASN A 104 -3.17 -2.39 11.39
N ILE A 105 -3.48 -1.18 11.86
CA ILE A 105 -4.83 -0.80 12.23
C ILE A 105 -5.39 -0.02 11.05
N GLU A 106 -6.53 -0.46 10.54
CA GLU A 106 -7.24 0.20 9.45
C GLU A 106 -8.48 0.91 10.00
N LEU A 107 -8.68 2.15 9.56
CA LEU A 107 -9.89 2.91 9.83
C LEU A 107 -10.46 3.36 8.50
N MET A 108 -11.75 3.13 8.31
CA MET A 108 -12.46 3.46 7.11
C MET A 108 -13.83 4.05 7.45
N ALA A 109 -14.36 4.89 6.56
CA ALA A 109 -15.76 5.27 6.63
C ALA A 109 -16.65 4.01 6.57
N CYS A 110 -17.89 4.09 7.06
CA CYS A 110 -18.84 2.98 6.99
C CYS A 110 -19.30 2.73 5.54
N SER A 111 -18.42 2.13 4.73
CA SER A 111 -18.63 1.74 3.34
C SER A 111 -17.93 0.41 3.08
N ASP A 112 -18.58 -0.48 2.36
CA ASP A 112 -18.05 -1.75 1.88
C ASP A 112 -17.84 -1.75 0.36
N ASN A 113 -17.92 -0.58 -0.28
CA ASN A 113 -17.70 -0.42 -1.70
C ASN A 113 -16.23 -0.64 -2.04
N VAL A 114 -15.95 -1.78 -2.71
CA VAL A 114 -14.61 -2.12 -3.17
C VAL A 114 -14.66 -2.48 -4.65
N ILE A 115 -13.99 -1.67 -5.48
CA ILE A 115 -13.66 -2.03 -6.85
C ILE A 115 -12.23 -2.58 -6.85
N ARG A 116 -12.05 -3.77 -7.42
CA ARG A 116 -10.76 -4.46 -7.43
C ARG A 116 -9.93 -4.00 -8.62
N GLY A 117 -8.61 -3.94 -8.45
CA GLY A 117 -7.64 -3.52 -9.47
C GLY A 117 -6.63 -4.61 -9.86
N GLY A 118 -6.92 -5.89 -9.57
CA GLY A 118 -6.00 -7.02 -9.75
C GLY A 118 -5.56 -7.65 -8.43
N LEU A 119 -4.56 -8.53 -8.51
CA LEU A 119 -4.05 -9.36 -7.40
C LEU A 119 -5.19 -10.03 -6.64
N THR A 120 -6.08 -10.71 -7.37
CA THR A 120 -7.27 -11.30 -6.76
C THR A 120 -7.82 -12.45 -7.61
N PRO A 121 -8.27 -13.56 -7.00
CA PRO A 121 -8.98 -14.61 -7.73
C PRO A 121 -10.44 -14.24 -8.03
N LYS A 122 -10.93 -13.11 -7.50
CA LYS A 122 -12.32 -12.65 -7.66
C LYS A 122 -12.50 -11.88 -8.97
N TYR A 123 -13.74 -11.69 -9.38
CA TYR A 123 -14.07 -10.86 -10.53
C TYR A 123 -13.57 -9.42 -10.37
N VAL A 124 -13.02 -8.88 -11.47
CA VAL A 124 -12.55 -7.50 -11.62
C VAL A 124 -13.42 -6.82 -12.68
N ASP A 125 -14.20 -5.83 -12.26
CA ASP A 125 -14.99 -5.00 -13.17
C ASP A 125 -14.11 -3.91 -13.78
N ILE A 126 -13.40 -4.24 -14.86
CA ILE A 126 -12.47 -3.32 -15.52
C ILE A 126 -13.18 -2.05 -16.03
N PRO A 127 -14.34 -2.13 -16.72
CA PRO A 127 -15.05 -0.93 -17.14
C PRO A 127 -15.42 0.02 -15.99
N GLU A 128 -15.86 -0.51 -14.84
CA GLU A 128 -16.18 0.33 -13.69
C GLU A 128 -14.93 0.90 -13.02
N LEU A 129 -13.88 0.09 -12.86
CA LEU A 129 -12.57 0.54 -12.36
C LEU A 129 -12.06 1.75 -13.14
N LEU A 130 -12.07 1.67 -14.47
CA LEU A 130 -11.55 2.73 -15.33
C LEU A 130 -12.40 4.02 -15.29
N LYS A 131 -13.64 3.99 -14.81
CA LYS A 131 -14.45 5.21 -14.61
C LYS A 131 -14.09 5.96 -13.34
N VAL A 132 -13.67 5.24 -12.30
CA VAL A 132 -13.48 5.80 -10.96
C VAL A 132 -12.03 6.00 -10.57
N VAL A 133 -11.10 5.31 -11.24
CA VAL A 133 -9.69 5.39 -10.93
C VAL A 133 -9.14 6.79 -11.20
N ASP A 134 -8.42 7.31 -10.23
CA ASP A 134 -7.74 8.58 -10.32
C ASP A 134 -6.25 8.32 -10.61
N CYS A 135 -5.85 8.58 -11.85
CA CYS A 135 -4.49 8.36 -12.35
C CYS A 135 -3.61 9.61 -12.23
N ARG A 136 -3.83 10.46 -11.23
CA ARG A 136 -2.87 11.52 -10.88
C ARG A 136 -1.62 10.91 -10.26
N GLU A 137 -0.47 11.56 -10.49
CA GLU A 137 0.75 11.23 -9.77
C GLU A 137 0.59 11.58 -8.28
N VAL A 138 1.06 10.69 -7.40
CA VAL A 138 0.93 10.84 -5.95
C VAL A 138 2.29 10.63 -5.30
N GLU A 139 2.72 11.58 -4.47
CA GLU A 139 3.80 11.39 -3.52
C GLU A 139 3.23 10.91 -2.17
N PRO A 140 3.56 9.70 -1.70
CA PRO A 140 3.02 9.16 -0.46
C PRO A 140 3.34 10.03 0.76
N GLN A 141 2.31 10.48 1.47
CA GLN A 141 2.46 11.30 2.67
C GLN A 141 2.38 10.43 3.93
N ILE A 142 3.55 10.14 4.51
CA ILE A 142 3.64 9.37 5.76
C ILE A 142 3.33 10.29 6.95
N ILE A 143 2.32 9.90 7.73
CA ILE A 143 2.03 10.51 9.03
C ILE A 143 3.05 9.96 10.04
N PRO A 144 3.82 10.82 10.71
CA PRO A 144 4.89 10.37 11.60
C PRO A 144 4.33 9.63 12.82
N ALA A 145 5.17 8.80 13.42
CA ALA A 145 4.85 8.19 14.70
C ALA A 145 4.69 9.22 15.82
N ALA A 146 3.81 8.92 16.77
CA ALA A 146 3.57 9.77 17.91
C ALA A 146 4.86 10.02 18.73
N PRO A 147 5.22 11.28 19.01
CA PRO A 147 6.37 11.59 19.85
C PRO A 147 6.21 11.01 21.27
N HIS A 148 7.31 10.52 21.85
CA HIS A 148 7.30 9.89 23.17
C HIS A 148 6.99 10.84 24.33
N ASP A 149 7.21 12.15 24.15
CA ASP A 149 7.00 13.20 25.13
C ASP A 149 5.62 13.85 25.04
N VAL A 150 4.80 13.44 24.07
CA VAL A 150 3.45 13.95 23.86
C VAL A 150 2.43 13.01 24.51
N ARG A 151 1.54 13.57 25.35
CA ARG A 151 0.50 12.79 26.03
C ARG A 151 -0.60 12.30 25.07
N VAL A 152 -0.97 13.12 24.10
CA VAL A 152 -2.02 12.82 23.12
C VAL A 152 -1.53 13.23 21.74
N PHE A 153 -1.45 12.28 20.82
CA PHE A 153 -1.09 12.54 19.43
C PHE A 153 -2.24 12.14 18.52
N THR A 154 -2.55 12.98 17.54
CA THR A 154 -3.64 12.75 16.58
C THR A 154 -3.03 12.48 15.21
N TYR A 155 -3.46 11.40 14.58
CA TYR A 155 -3.13 11.12 13.17
C TYR A 155 -4.08 11.94 12.30
N SER A 156 -3.65 13.15 11.94
CA SER A 156 -4.46 14.07 11.14
C SER A 156 -4.62 13.56 9.71
N THR A 157 -5.87 13.44 9.26
CA THR A 157 -6.23 13.12 7.87
C THR A 157 -7.33 14.07 7.39
N PRO A 158 -7.56 14.18 6.08
CA PRO A 158 -8.74 14.88 5.54
C PRO A 158 -10.09 14.21 5.85
N ALA A 159 -10.10 13.00 6.43
CA ALA A 159 -11.33 12.27 6.73
C ALA A 159 -12.20 13.03 7.74
N LYS A 160 -13.51 13.00 7.54
CA LYS A 160 -14.49 13.65 8.43
C LYS A 160 -15.23 12.65 9.31
N ASP A 161 -15.24 11.39 8.90
CA ASP A 161 -16.00 10.31 9.49
C ASP A 161 -15.35 9.74 10.76
N PHE A 162 -14.02 9.85 10.88
CA PHE A 162 -13.26 9.32 11.99
C PHE A 162 -12.01 10.15 12.29
N ALA A 163 -11.47 9.97 13.50
CA ALA A 163 -10.15 10.45 13.90
C ALA A 163 -9.46 9.40 14.77
N LEU A 164 -8.14 9.24 14.61
CA LEU A 164 -7.34 8.36 15.45
C LEU A 164 -6.44 9.15 16.38
N GLN A 165 -6.53 8.85 17.67
CA GLN A 165 -5.65 9.41 18.69
C GLN A 165 -4.96 8.30 19.47
N ILE A 166 -3.67 8.52 19.76
CA ILE A 166 -2.91 7.68 20.67
C ILE A 166 -2.62 8.45 21.96
N PHE A 167 -2.84 7.79 23.09
CA PHE A 167 -2.60 8.33 24.42
C PHE A 167 -1.37 7.67 25.04
N ASN A 168 -0.34 8.46 25.32
CA ASN A 168 0.85 7.98 26.00
C ASN A 168 0.67 8.10 27.52
N MET A 169 0.46 6.95 28.17
CA MET A 169 0.21 6.86 29.62
C MET A 169 1.47 7.12 30.46
N ASN A 170 2.67 7.13 29.85
CA ASN A 170 3.93 7.30 30.57
C ASN A 170 4.36 8.77 30.72
N VAL A 171 3.67 9.72 30.07
CA VAL A 171 3.94 11.18 30.16
C VAL A 171 3.29 11.80 31.43
N VAL A 172 2.84 10.97 32.37
CA VAL A 172 2.31 11.46 33.64
C VAL A 172 3.49 11.84 34.53
N LYS A 173 3.67 13.15 34.78
CA LYS A 173 4.49 13.64 35.90
C LYS A 173 4.04 12.92 37.16
N ARG A 174 4.92 12.12 37.75
CA ARG A 174 4.75 11.52 39.08
C ARG A 174 4.49 12.66 40.06
N ILE A 175 3.24 12.92 40.43
CA ILE A 175 2.91 13.78 41.57
C ILE A 175 3.32 12.97 42.80
N VAL A 176 4.56 13.15 43.27
CA VAL A 176 4.95 12.68 44.58
C VAL A 176 4.37 13.68 45.58
N SER A 177 3.15 13.45 46.05
CA SER A 177 2.63 14.14 47.21
C SER A 177 3.46 13.73 48.43
N LYS A 178 4.45 14.56 48.81
CA LYS A 178 5.12 14.44 50.11
C LYS A 178 4.09 14.77 51.19
N PHE A 179 3.49 13.76 51.80
CA PHE A 179 2.85 13.93 53.09
C PHE A 179 3.95 14.21 54.12
N ARG A 180 4.07 15.48 54.55
CA ARG A 180 4.70 15.79 55.84
C ARG A 180 3.68 15.42 56.91
N ALA A 181 3.94 14.34 57.65
CA ALA A 181 3.31 14.14 58.94
C ALA A 181 3.76 15.31 59.84
N GLN A 182 2.84 16.23 60.15
CA GLN A 182 3.00 17.09 61.32
C GLN A 182 2.70 16.22 62.55
N GLY A 183 3.59 16.32 63.53
CA GLY A 183 3.64 15.44 64.68
C GLY A 183 2.44 15.55 65.61
N PHE A 184 2.34 14.53 66.46
CA PHE A 184 1.76 14.63 67.79
C PHE A 184 2.92 14.52 68.79
#